data_AF-A0A9P5UH20-F1
#
_entry.id   AF-A0A9P5UH20-F1
#
_cell.length_a   1.000
_cell.length_b   1.000
_cell.length_c   1.000
_cell.angle_alpha   90.00
_cell.angle_beta   90.00
_cell.angle_gamma   90.00
#
_symmetry.space_group_name_H-M   'P 1'
#
loop_
_entity.id
_entity.type
_entity.pdbx_description
1 polymer ?
#
loop_
_entity_poly.entity_id
_entity_poly.type
_entity_poly.pdbx_seq_one_letter_code
_entity_poly.pdbx_strand_id
1 'polypeptide(L)'
;MIFTVTRYMSDLSSVYKELLASNEGDILVKLKDGKQLKIISFLIKGRSSVFKTMLESSMQEAATDAVDLSSQYSLEAFREFMAHIYYNKLYTGSYVPLLFEILSIADYYEVDAYRTYISDCIVKLITNVPICLVIASEALKHGAPTNEIYNKCLEYLVKVVERKRVCYDSSSGDPMAWCCSDHSTKNKAIHGAHVYTVDGQTACIYSTIRKKQGHSVGRISGYTQRCCVHGSSEPALVSISQLPDFIVDDVKANIDEKDEKDEKDEKDEKDEKDENPPY
;
A
#
# COMPACT_ATOMS: atom_id res chain seq x y z
N MET A 1 19.86 29.96 26.17
CA MET A 1 19.02 28.90 26.77
C MET A 1 18.59 27.81 25.78
N ILE A 2 18.43 28.08 24.48
CA ILE A 2 18.02 27.05 23.50
C ILE A 2 19.11 25.96 23.28
N PHE A 3 20.40 26.34 23.29
CA PHE A 3 21.53 25.44 23.08
C PHE A 3 21.78 24.41 24.21
N THR A 4 21.40 24.72 25.45
CA THR A 4 21.57 23.80 26.57
C THR A 4 20.47 22.75 26.65
N VAL A 5 19.25 23.10 26.21
CA VAL A 5 18.11 22.17 26.18
C VAL A 5 18.31 21.11 25.09
N THR A 6 18.80 21.48 23.90
CA THR A 6 19.03 20.53 22.80
C THR A 6 20.10 19.48 23.14
N ARG A 7 21.17 19.86 23.85
CA ARG A 7 22.23 18.93 24.27
C ARG A 7 21.76 17.95 25.35
N TYR A 8 20.93 18.38 26.31
CA TYR A 8 20.42 17.48 27.35
C TYR A 8 19.43 16.44 26.78
N MET A 9 18.64 16.81 25.77
CA MET A 9 17.70 15.88 25.12
C MET A 9 18.40 14.82 24.26
N SER A 10 19.55 15.12 23.64
CA SER A 10 20.32 14.11 22.92
C SER A 10 20.87 13.03 23.85
N ASP A 11 21.28 13.41 25.06
CA ASP A 11 21.89 12.50 26.04
C ASP A 11 20.85 11.51 26.62
N LEU A 12 19.60 11.96 26.85
CA LEU A 12 18.52 11.07 27.29
C LEU A 12 18.09 10.06 26.21
N SER A 13 18.07 10.48 24.94
CA SER A 13 17.74 9.57 23.84
C SER A 13 18.73 8.41 23.73
N SER A 14 20.03 8.66 23.97
CA SER A 14 21.03 7.58 24.02
C SER A 14 20.79 6.62 25.18
N VAL A 15 20.47 7.13 26.37
CA VAL A 15 20.17 6.29 27.54
C VAL A 15 18.96 5.40 27.28
N TYR A 16 17.86 5.94 26.73
CA TYR A 16 16.68 5.12 26.40
C TYR A 16 16.97 4.08 25.31
N LYS A 17 17.82 4.41 24.33
CA LYS A 17 18.25 3.45 23.33
C LYS A 17 19.05 2.30 23.94
N GLU A 18 19.96 2.60 24.86
CA GLU A 18 20.73 1.60 25.61
C GLU A 18 19.82 0.74 26.49
N LEU A 19 18.84 1.33 27.18
CA LEU A 19 17.85 0.60 27.99
C LEU A 19 17.00 -0.37 27.15
N LEU A 20 16.60 0.00 25.93
CA LEU A 20 15.91 -0.93 25.04
C LEU A 20 16.84 -2.05 24.56
N ALA A 21 18.12 -1.72 24.31
CA ALA A 21 19.11 -2.67 23.84
C ALA A 21 19.59 -3.65 24.92
N SER A 22 19.57 -3.25 26.20
CA SER A 22 20.01 -4.09 27.32
C SER A 22 19.11 -5.31 27.52
N ASN A 23 17.83 -5.22 27.16
CA ASN A 23 16.86 -6.30 27.33
C ASN A 23 16.72 -6.74 28.80
N GLU A 24 16.80 -5.77 29.73
CA GLU A 24 16.76 -5.97 31.19
C GLU A 24 15.46 -5.44 31.83
N GLY A 25 14.39 -5.35 31.05
CA GLY A 25 13.08 -4.90 31.53
C GLY A 25 12.39 -5.86 32.50
N ASP A 26 11.36 -5.34 33.18
CA ASP A 26 10.50 -6.06 34.13
C ASP A 26 9.37 -6.85 33.46
N ILE A 27 9.01 -6.52 32.22
CA ILE A 27 7.97 -7.23 31.45
C ILE A 27 8.59 -8.07 30.34
N LEU A 28 8.21 -9.35 30.26
CA LEU A 28 8.60 -10.26 29.19
C LEU A 28 7.57 -10.29 28.06
N VAL A 29 7.96 -9.85 26.86
CA VAL A 29 7.13 -10.00 25.65
C VAL A 29 7.57 -11.23 24.86
N LYS A 30 6.65 -12.15 24.61
CA LYS A 30 6.85 -13.31 23.72
C LYS A 30 6.36 -12.96 22.33
N LEU A 31 7.15 -13.25 21.31
CA LEU A 31 6.95 -12.85 19.92
C LEU A 31 7.00 -14.09 19.01
N LYS A 32 6.72 -13.91 17.72
CA LYS A 32 6.78 -14.99 16.73
C LYS A 32 8.12 -15.75 16.78
N ASP A 33 8.05 -17.03 16.42
CA ASP A 33 9.18 -17.96 16.36
C ASP A 33 9.88 -18.18 17.73
N GLY A 34 9.16 -17.98 18.83
CA GLY A 34 9.70 -18.15 20.18
C GLY A 34 10.69 -17.06 20.60
N LYS A 35 10.82 -15.98 19.81
CA LYS A 35 11.64 -14.82 20.16
C LYS A 35 11.02 -14.07 21.33
N GLN A 36 11.86 -13.42 22.13
CA GLN A 36 11.43 -12.72 23.33
C GLN A 36 12.16 -11.39 23.48
N LEU A 37 11.49 -10.42 24.10
CA LEU A 37 12.04 -9.11 24.42
C LEU A 37 11.56 -8.70 25.82
N LYS A 38 12.48 -8.29 26.68
CA LYS A 38 12.18 -7.69 27.98
C LYS A 38 12.15 -6.18 27.87
N ILE A 39 11.10 -5.57 28.42
CA ILE A 39 10.80 -4.15 28.30
C ILE A 39 10.44 -3.55 29.66
N ILE A 40 10.62 -2.24 29.81
CA ILE A 40 10.45 -1.52 31.06
C ILE A 40 9.02 -0.99 31.13
N SER A 41 8.19 -1.55 32.01
CA SER A 41 6.77 -1.23 32.15
C SER A 41 6.53 0.27 32.34
N PHE A 42 7.34 0.92 33.18
CA PHE A 42 7.20 2.33 33.49
C PHE A 42 7.24 3.22 32.23
N LEU A 43 8.11 2.91 31.27
CA LEU A 43 8.25 3.70 30.05
C LEU A 43 7.04 3.53 29.12
N ILE A 44 6.57 2.30 28.96
CA ILE A 44 5.53 1.96 27.97
C ILE A 44 4.14 2.37 28.46
N LYS A 45 3.87 2.28 29.77
CA LYS A 45 2.59 2.72 30.37
C LYS A 45 2.34 4.22 30.20
N GLY A 46 3.40 5.01 30.17
CA GLY A 46 3.31 6.46 29.91
C GLY A 46 3.01 6.81 28.45
N ARG A 47 3.12 5.85 27.52
CA ARG A 47 3.05 6.09 26.07
C ARG A 47 1.91 5.34 25.37
N SER A 48 1.23 4.42 26.06
CA SER A 48 0.09 3.66 25.55
C SER A 48 -0.91 3.41 26.68
N SER A 49 -2.15 3.86 26.45
CA SER A 49 -3.33 3.57 27.27
C SER A 49 -3.56 2.07 27.43
N VAL A 50 -3.35 1.31 26.35
CA VAL A 50 -3.51 -0.14 26.30
C VAL A 50 -2.49 -0.82 27.21
N PHE A 51 -1.20 -0.50 27.10
CA PHE A 51 -0.20 -1.06 28.02
C PHE A 51 -0.46 -0.66 29.47
N LYS A 52 -0.86 0.59 29.72
CA LYS A 52 -1.20 1.05 31.06
C LYS A 52 -2.32 0.21 31.65
N THR A 53 -3.42 0.05 30.92
CA THR A 53 -4.59 -0.70 31.37
C THR A 53 -4.25 -2.18 31.54
N MET A 54 -3.54 -2.79 30.59
CA MET A 54 -3.12 -4.19 30.61
C MET A 54 -2.27 -4.52 31.85
N LEU A 55 -1.34 -3.63 32.22
CA LEU A 55 -0.38 -3.86 33.30
C LEU A 55 -0.81 -3.33 34.68
N GLU A 56 -1.85 -2.49 34.76
CA GLU A 56 -2.38 -1.97 36.02
C GLU A 56 -3.74 -2.60 36.40
N SER A 57 -4.30 -3.43 35.52
CA SER A 57 -5.55 -4.16 35.76
C SER A 57 -5.31 -5.51 36.43
N SER A 58 -6.40 -6.24 36.72
CA SER A 58 -6.36 -7.62 37.21
C SER A 58 -6.23 -8.66 36.09
N MET A 59 -5.67 -8.29 34.94
CA MET A 59 -5.47 -9.20 33.81
C MET A 59 -4.26 -10.14 34.04
N GLN A 60 -4.17 -11.19 33.24
CA GLN A 60 -3.12 -12.21 33.38
C GLN A 60 -1.72 -11.61 33.20
N GLU A 61 -1.58 -10.62 32.34
CA GLU A 61 -0.34 -9.93 32.04
C GLU A 61 0.22 -9.21 33.27
N ALA A 62 -0.65 -8.58 34.08
CA ALA A 62 -0.27 -7.94 35.33
C ALA A 62 0.14 -8.94 36.43
N ALA A 63 -0.39 -10.16 36.39
CA ALA A 63 -0.05 -11.21 37.36
C ALA A 63 1.23 -11.98 36.98
N THR A 64 1.58 -12.01 35.70
CA THR A 64 2.69 -12.83 35.17
C THR A 64 3.89 -12.02 34.71
N ASP A 65 3.77 -10.69 34.68
CA ASP A 65 4.74 -9.77 34.10
C ASP A 65 5.14 -10.18 32.68
N ALA A 66 4.19 -10.75 31.92
CA ALA A 66 4.42 -11.28 30.59
C ALA A 66 3.27 -10.98 29.64
N VAL A 67 3.62 -10.58 28.41
CA VAL A 67 2.68 -10.33 27.31
C VAL A 67 2.95 -11.33 26.19
N ASP A 68 1.94 -12.08 25.76
CA ASP A 68 2.10 -13.09 24.71
C ASP A 68 1.57 -12.60 23.36
N LEU A 69 2.50 -12.30 22.45
CA LEU A 69 2.25 -11.87 21.07
C LEU A 69 2.81 -12.90 20.07
N SER A 70 3.03 -14.15 20.49
CA SER A 70 3.71 -15.18 19.72
C SER A 70 3.04 -15.54 18.39
N SER A 71 1.75 -15.27 18.24
CA SER A 71 1.00 -15.51 17.00
C SER A 71 0.93 -14.28 16.08
N GLN A 72 1.30 -13.09 16.55
CA GLN A 72 0.92 -11.84 15.90
C GLN A 72 2.09 -11.13 15.23
N TYR A 73 3.20 -10.90 15.94
CA TYR A 73 4.21 -9.94 15.51
C TYR A 73 5.63 -10.50 15.49
N SER A 74 6.40 -10.10 14.48
CA SER A 74 7.82 -10.38 14.41
C SER A 74 8.61 -9.56 15.43
N LEU A 75 9.79 -10.06 15.84
CA LEU A 75 10.70 -9.31 16.71
C LEU A 75 11.15 -8.00 16.07
N GLU A 76 11.32 -7.97 14.76
CA GLU A 76 11.76 -6.78 14.03
C GLU A 76 10.71 -5.67 14.09
N ALA A 77 9.45 -5.97 13.74
CA ALA A 77 8.35 -5.01 13.82
C ALA A 77 8.16 -4.47 15.24
N PHE A 78 8.15 -5.38 16.21
CA PHE A 78 7.97 -5.00 17.61
C PHE A 78 9.13 -4.14 18.12
N ARG A 79 10.38 -4.45 17.74
CA ARG A 79 11.55 -3.65 18.13
C ARG A 79 11.51 -2.25 17.53
N GLU A 80 11.10 -2.09 16.27
CA GLU A 80 10.94 -0.77 15.66
C GLU A 80 9.81 0.04 16.30
N PHE A 81 8.69 -0.61 16.66
CA PHE A 81 7.65 0.01 17.47
C PHE A 81 8.17 0.46 18.85
N MET A 82 8.93 -0.39 19.55
CA MET A 82 9.47 -0.05 20.87
C MET A 82 10.55 1.04 20.81
N ALA A 83 11.31 1.12 19.73
CA ALA A 83 12.23 2.22 19.49
C ALA A 83 11.50 3.58 19.41
N HIS A 84 10.29 3.59 18.83
CA HIS A 84 9.43 4.76 18.86
C HIS A 84 8.96 5.09 20.28
N ILE A 85 8.48 4.09 21.03
CA ILE A 85 8.00 4.29 22.40
C ILE A 85 9.08 4.85 23.33
N TYR A 86 10.29 4.28 23.26
CA TYR A 86 11.38 4.64 24.17
C TYR A 86 12.01 5.99 23.85
N TYR A 87 12.27 6.27 22.57
CA TYR A 87 13.08 7.44 22.17
C TYR A 87 12.58 8.11 20.89
N ASN A 88 11.30 7.96 20.56
CA ASN A 88 10.64 8.61 19.41
C ASN A 88 11.35 8.36 18.07
N LYS A 89 12.03 7.21 17.91
CA LYS A 89 12.61 6.82 16.61
C LYS A 89 11.48 6.72 15.59
N LEU A 90 11.70 7.31 14.42
CA LEU A 90 10.84 7.11 13.27
C LEU A 90 11.46 6.04 12.37
N TYR A 91 10.65 5.08 11.95
CA TYR A 91 11.08 4.10 10.96
C TYR A 91 11.26 4.77 9.58
N THR A 92 12.36 4.45 8.91
CA THR A 92 12.75 5.07 7.61
C THR A 92 12.91 4.04 6.49
N GLY A 93 12.63 2.76 6.75
CA GLY A 93 12.70 1.72 5.73
C GLY A 93 11.48 1.71 4.81
N SER A 94 11.60 0.98 3.70
CA SER A 94 10.54 0.85 2.69
C SER A 94 10.00 -0.57 2.53
N TYR A 95 10.39 -1.49 3.42
CA TYR A 95 9.92 -2.87 3.37
C TYR A 95 8.44 -2.96 3.79
N VAL A 96 7.58 -3.18 2.80
CA VAL A 96 6.11 -3.09 2.93
C VAL A 96 5.54 -4.01 4.01
N PRO A 97 5.85 -5.33 4.05
CA PRO A 97 5.29 -6.21 5.08
C PRO A 97 5.60 -5.74 6.51
N LEU A 98 6.83 -5.26 6.75
CA LEU A 98 7.24 -4.74 8.05
C LEU A 98 6.50 -3.43 8.41
N LEU A 99 6.28 -2.53 7.44
CA LEU A 99 5.48 -1.32 7.67
C LEU A 99 4.04 -1.66 8.11
N PHE A 100 3.41 -2.66 7.49
CA PHE A 100 2.08 -3.10 7.87
C PHE A 100 2.03 -3.80 9.24
N GLU A 101 3.06 -4.60 9.59
CA GLU A 101 3.19 -5.12 10.96
C GLU A 101 3.33 -3.98 11.97
N ILE A 102 4.21 -3.00 11.73
CA ILE A 102 4.39 -1.85 12.63
C ILE A 102 3.09 -1.05 12.75
N LEU A 103 2.38 -0.82 11.64
CA LEU A 103 1.10 -0.13 11.64
C LEU A 103 0.06 -0.85 12.51
N SER A 104 -0.03 -2.17 12.37
CA SER A 104 -0.95 -2.99 13.18
C SER A 104 -0.61 -2.93 14.67
N ILE A 105 0.68 -2.95 15.04
CA ILE A 105 1.10 -2.81 16.43
C ILE A 105 0.74 -1.42 16.96
N ALA A 106 1.01 -0.37 16.19
CA ALA A 106 0.72 1.01 16.59
C ALA A 106 -0.78 1.25 16.77
N ASP A 107 -1.62 0.65 15.93
CA ASP A 107 -3.08 0.68 16.05
C ASP A 107 -3.55 -0.10 17.28
N TYR A 108 -3.09 -1.34 17.47
CA TYR A 108 -3.47 -2.18 18.61
C TYR A 108 -3.14 -1.54 19.96
N TYR A 109 -2.01 -0.86 20.06
CA TYR A 109 -1.57 -0.18 21.30
C TYR A 109 -1.97 1.30 21.37
N GLU A 110 -2.84 1.77 20.47
CA GLU A 110 -3.40 3.13 20.44
C GLU A 110 -2.34 4.25 20.44
N VAL A 111 -1.29 4.08 19.63
CA VAL A 111 -0.21 5.06 19.46
C VAL A 111 -0.46 5.89 18.21
N ASP A 112 -1.51 6.71 18.26
CA ASP A 112 -2.11 7.39 17.10
C ASP A 112 -1.11 8.17 16.25
N ALA A 113 -0.22 8.96 16.88
CA ALA A 113 0.76 9.76 16.16
C ALA A 113 1.72 8.90 15.32
N TYR A 114 2.11 7.73 15.84
CA TYR A 114 2.97 6.80 15.11
C TYR A 114 2.20 6.02 14.06
N ARG A 115 0.96 5.62 14.36
CA ARG A 115 0.03 5.01 13.39
C ARG A 115 -0.11 5.90 12.15
N THR A 116 -0.44 7.18 12.34
CA THR A 116 -0.55 8.16 11.24
C THR A 116 0.76 8.30 10.47
N TYR A 117 1.90 8.42 11.17
CA TYR A 117 3.21 8.51 10.51
C TYR A 117 3.51 7.29 9.62
N ILE A 118 3.23 6.07 10.09
CA ILE A 118 3.49 4.85 9.33
C ILE A 118 2.51 4.74 8.15
N SER A 119 1.23 5.08 8.33
CA SER A 119 0.27 5.15 7.22
C SER A 119 0.74 6.11 6.13
N ASP A 120 1.20 7.31 6.50
CA ASP A 120 1.76 8.29 5.54
C ASP A 120 2.98 7.74 4.81
N CYS A 121 3.85 7.00 5.51
CA CYS A 121 4.99 6.34 4.89
C CYS A 121 4.55 5.33 3.84
N ILE A 122 3.54 4.50 4.14
CA ILE A 122 3.00 3.49 3.21
C ILE A 122 2.37 4.17 1.99
N VAL A 123 1.54 5.19 2.19
CA VAL A 123 0.89 5.92 1.09
C VAL A 123 1.90 6.57 0.15
N LYS A 124 3.02 7.10 0.67
CA LYS A 124 4.10 7.67 -0.14
C LYS A 124 4.81 6.64 -1.03
N LEU A 125 4.71 5.34 -0.73
CA LEU A 125 5.27 4.28 -1.56
C LEU A 125 4.43 3.99 -2.81
N ILE A 126 3.17 4.45 -2.85
CA ILE A 126 2.26 4.28 -4.00
C ILE A 126 2.74 5.16 -5.17
N THR A 127 3.72 4.68 -5.91
CA THR A 127 4.42 5.43 -6.97
C THR A 127 4.20 4.85 -8.36
N ASN A 128 4.02 3.53 -8.45
CA ASN A 128 3.81 2.78 -9.68
C ASN A 128 2.77 1.68 -9.46
N VAL A 129 2.28 1.06 -10.54
CA VAL A 129 1.28 -0.01 -10.46
C VAL A 129 1.82 -1.22 -9.68
N PRO A 130 2.99 -1.82 -9.98
CA PRO A 130 3.48 -2.97 -9.23
C PRO A 130 3.51 -2.78 -7.71
N ILE A 131 4.07 -1.68 -7.21
CA ILE A 131 4.12 -1.41 -5.77
C ILE A 131 2.73 -1.14 -5.17
N CYS A 132 1.86 -0.44 -5.90
CA CYS A 132 0.47 -0.20 -5.50
C CYS A 132 -0.28 -1.51 -5.27
N LEU A 133 -0.05 -2.52 -6.12
CA LEU A 133 -0.69 -3.83 -6.00
C LEU A 133 -0.19 -4.63 -4.81
N VAL A 134 1.12 -4.58 -4.53
CA VAL A 134 1.69 -5.18 -3.33
C VAL A 134 1.09 -4.54 -2.08
N ILE A 135 0.99 -3.20 -2.03
CA ILE A 135 0.40 -2.47 -0.90
C ILE A 135 -1.09 -2.81 -0.75
N ALA A 136 -1.86 -2.83 -1.84
CA ALA A 136 -3.28 -3.17 -1.82
C ALA A 136 -3.52 -4.60 -1.30
N SER A 137 -2.72 -5.56 -1.78
CA SER A 137 -2.78 -6.94 -1.31
C SER A 137 -2.46 -7.04 0.18
N GLU A 138 -1.52 -6.24 0.68
CA GLU A 138 -1.13 -6.29 2.08
C GLU A 138 -2.15 -5.62 3.00
N ALA A 139 -2.72 -4.49 2.58
CA ALA A 139 -3.81 -3.85 3.32
C ALA A 139 -4.96 -4.85 3.61
N LEU A 140 -5.37 -5.63 2.61
CA LEU A 140 -6.46 -6.60 2.80
C LEU A 140 -6.16 -7.68 3.84
N LYS A 141 -4.89 -8.05 4.05
CA LYS A 141 -4.52 -9.02 5.09
C LYS A 141 -4.65 -8.45 6.50
N HIS A 142 -4.50 -7.13 6.64
CA HIS A 142 -4.51 -6.42 7.91
C HIS A 142 -5.89 -5.83 8.27
N GLY A 143 -6.83 -5.78 7.33
CA GLY A 143 -8.23 -5.45 7.59
C GLY A 143 -8.46 -3.96 7.88
N ALA A 144 -9.43 -3.68 8.77
CA ALA A 144 -9.99 -2.35 9.00
C ALA A 144 -8.98 -1.19 9.21
N PRO A 145 -7.87 -1.36 9.96
CA PRO A 145 -6.88 -0.28 10.18
C PRO A 145 -6.22 0.23 8.90
N THR A 146 -6.36 -0.51 7.79
CA THR A 146 -5.68 -0.24 6.52
C THR A 146 -6.64 0.10 5.38
N ASN A 147 -7.94 0.23 5.67
CA ASN A 147 -8.96 0.55 4.66
C ASN A 147 -8.65 1.84 3.91
N GLU A 148 -8.16 2.86 4.61
CA GLU A 148 -7.77 4.13 3.97
C GLU A 148 -6.60 3.94 2.99
N ILE A 149 -5.60 3.12 3.36
CA ILE A 149 -4.47 2.79 2.50
C ILE A 149 -4.96 2.02 1.26
N TYR A 150 -5.85 1.06 1.45
CA TYR A 150 -6.47 0.31 0.36
C TYR A 150 -7.21 1.24 -0.62
N ASN A 151 -8.03 2.14 -0.10
CA ASN A 151 -8.75 3.12 -0.91
C ASN A 151 -7.80 4.03 -1.69
N LYS A 152 -6.67 4.44 -1.09
CA LYS A 152 -5.63 5.21 -1.79
C LYS A 152 -4.99 4.42 -2.94
N CYS A 153 -4.80 3.11 -2.78
CA CYS A 153 -4.39 2.24 -3.87
C CYS A 153 -5.43 2.18 -5.00
N LEU A 154 -6.72 2.02 -4.66
CA LEU A 154 -7.80 2.03 -5.65
C LEU A 154 -7.86 3.36 -6.42
N GLU A 155 -7.85 4.49 -5.71
CA GLU A 155 -7.81 5.83 -6.32
C GLU A 155 -6.64 5.97 -7.31
N TYR A 156 -5.47 5.46 -6.95
CA TYR A 156 -4.29 5.48 -7.81
C TYR A 156 -4.50 4.64 -9.08
N LEU A 157 -5.02 3.41 -8.93
CA LEU A 157 -5.28 2.51 -10.05
C LEU A 157 -6.33 3.07 -11.01
N VAL A 158 -7.43 3.61 -10.49
CA VAL A 158 -8.47 4.30 -11.27
C VAL A 158 -7.86 5.42 -12.09
N LYS A 159 -7.06 6.31 -11.46
CA LYS A 159 -6.36 7.40 -12.17
C LYS A 159 -5.43 6.90 -13.27
N VAL A 160 -4.74 5.77 -13.06
CA VAL A 160 -3.86 5.18 -14.08
C VAL A 160 -4.67 4.67 -15.27
N VAL A 161 -5.81 4.01 -15.03
CA VAL A 161 -6.72 3.53 -16.07
C VAL A 161 -7.33 4.70 -16.84
N GLU A 162 -7.81 5.71 -16.12
CA GLU A 162 -8.42 6.92 -16.70
C GLU A 162 -7.45 7.74 -17.53
N ARG A 163 -6.15 7.78 -17.20
CA ARG A 163 -5.15 8.47 -18.05
C ARG A 163 -4.89 7.74 -19.35
N LYS A 164 -5.11 6.42 -19.38
CA LYS A 164 -4.90 5.57 -20.55
C LYS A 164 -6.22 5.35 -21.32
N ARG A 165 -7.00 6.43 -21.55
CA ARG A 165 -8.36 6.41 -22.15
C ARG A 165 -8.49 5.68 -23.49
N VAL A 166 -7.39 5.38 -24.17
CA VAL A 166 -7.44 4.71 -25.46
C VAL A 166 -6.48 3.52 -25.45
N CYS A 167 -7.04 2.32 -25.29
CA CYS A 167 -6.40 1.14 -25.84
C CYS A 167 -6.45 1.29 -27.37
N TYR A 168 -5.31 1.55 -28.00
CA TYR A 168 -5.21 1.80 -29.45
C TYR A 168 -5.84 0.66 -30.30
N ASP A 169 -5.88 -0.56 -29.75
CA ASP A 169 -6.52 -1.74 -30.36
C ASP A 169 -8.02 -1.54 -30.61
N SER A 170 -8.71 -0.73 -29.79
CA SER A 170 -10.16 -0.53 -29.91
C SER A 170 -10.57 0.56 -30.92
N SER A 171 -9.62 1.30 -31.50
CA SER A 171 -9.93 2.46 -32.37
C SER A 171 -9.25 2.44 -33.74
N SER A 172 -8.21 1.63 -33.94
CA SER A 172 -7.36 1.76 -35.13
C SER A 172 -7.79 0.90 -36.33
N GLY A 173 -8.65 -0.10 -36.15
CA GLY A 173 -8.90 -1.11 -37.20
C GLY A 173 -7.64 -1.85 -37.66
N ASP A 174 -6.52 -1.62 -36.98
CA ASP A 174 -5.20 -2.11 -37.34
C ASP A 174 -4.94 -3.40 -36.55
N PRO A 175 -4.82 -4.56 -37.22
CA PRO A 175 -4.51 -5.83 -36.55
C PRO A 175 -3.12 -5.85 -35.91
N MET A 176 -2.26 -4.84 -36.17
CA MET A 176 -0.93 -4.64 -35.58
C MET A 176 -0.89 -3.52 -34.54
N ALA A 177 -2.05 -2.98 -34.13
CA ALA A 177 -2.13 -1.97 -33.08
C ALA A 177 -1.49 -2.44 -31.78
N TRP A 178 -0.68 -1.57 -31.19
CA TRP A 178 -0.10 -1.75 -29.86
C TRP A 178 -0.88 -0.90 -28.89
N CYS A 179 -1.26 -1.43 -27.72
CA CYS A 179 -2.25 -0.84 -26.82
C CYS A 179 -1.97 0.58 -26.26
N CYS A 180 -0.83 1.21 -26.55
CA CYS A 180 -0.46 2.54 -26.05
C CYS A 180 -0.10 3.49 -27.21
N SER A 181 -0.81 4.62 -27.29
CA SER A 181 -0.67 5.67 -28.32
C SER A 181 0.70 6.36 -28.39
N ASP A 182 1.59 6.16 -27.42
CA ASP A 182 2.92 6.79 -27.38
C ASP A 182 3.89 6.28 -28.45
N HIS A 183 3.58 5.17 -29.13
CA HIS A 183 4.45 4.61 -30.18
C HIS A 183 4.02 4.96 -31.61
N SER A 184 2.81 5.49 -31.83
CA SER A 184 2.35 5.78 -33.20
C SER A 184 2.92 7.09 -33.77
N THR A 185 3.47 7.98 -32.94
CA THR A 185 3.85 9.33 -33.40
C THR A 185 5.34 9.53 -33.68
N LYS A 186 6.22 8.58 -33.34
CA LYS A 186 7.66 8.69 -33.65
C LYS A 186 8.22 7.35 -34.06
N ASN A 187 8.73 7.28 -35.30
CA ASN A 187 9.56 6.24 -35.93
C ASN A 187 10.82 5.89 -35.10
N LYS A 188 10.66 5.45 -33.85
CA LYS A 188 11.74 4.89 -33.05
C LYS A 188 11.59 3.38 -33.16
N ALA A 189 12.48 2.77 -33.93
CA ALA A 189 12.67 1.33 -33.93
C ALA A 189 12.82 0.87 -32.48
N ILE A 190 11.84 0.12 -31.99
CA ILE A 190 11.89 -0.51 -30.68
C ILE A 190 12.94 -1.61 -30.81
N HIS A 191 14.13 -1.38 -30.26
CA HIS A 191 15.12 -2.43 -30.08
C HIS A 191 14.50 -3.52 -29.20
N GLY A 192 14.49 -4.76 -29.69
CA GLY A 192 13.73 -5.90 -29.17
C GLY A 192 14.13 -6.44 -27.78
N ALA A 193 14.63 -5.60 -26.88
CA ALA A 193 15.21 -6.01 -25.60
C ALA A 193 14.29 -5.82 -24.37
N HIS A 194 13.08 -5.27 -24.51
CA HIS A 194 12.24 -4.90 -23.35
C HIS A 194 10.82 -5.44 -23.42
N VAL A 195 10.68 -6.75 -23.59
CA VAL A 195 9.37 -7.41 -23.56
C VAL A 195 9.42 -8.60 -22.64
N TYR A 196 8.74 -8.47 -21.50
CA TYR A 196 8.50 -9.57 -20.58
C TYR A 196 7.24 -10.30 -21.03
N THR A 197 7.39 -11.56 -21.43
CA THR A 197 6.29 -12.50 -21.66
C THR A 197 6.28 -13.52 -20.54
N VAL A 198 5.15 -13.68 -19.84
CA VAL A 198 4.83 -14.89 -19.10
C VAL A 198 3.80 -15.63 -19.95
N ASP A 199 4.13 -16.85 -20.38
CA ASP A 199 3.27 -17.76 -21.15
C ASP A 199 2.62 -17.21 -22.43
N GLY A 200 3.21 -16.19 -23.05
CA GLY A 200 2.75 -15.67 -24.34
C GLY A 200 1.49 -14.79 -24.28
N GLN A 201 1.01 -14.42 -23.10
CA GLN A 201 -0.13 -13.50 -22.93
C GLN A 201 0.15 -12.49 -21.81
N THR A 202 0.43 -11.23 -22.18
CA THR A 202 0.46 -10.11 -21.23
C THR A 202 -0.88 -9.39 -21.31
N ALA A 203 -1.80 -9.68 -20.39
CA ALA A 203 -3.10 -9.00 -20.34
C ALA A 203 -2.91 -7.51 -20.03
N CYS A 204 -3.47 -6.65 -20.87
CA CYS A 204 -3.46 -5.21 -20.64
C CYS A 204 -4.29 -4.90 -19.39
N ILE A 205 -3.79 -4.04 -18.49
CA ILE A 205 -4.55 -3.65 -17.29
C ILE A 205 -5.94 -3.11 -17.67
N TYR A 206 -6.03 -2.42 -18.81
CA TYR A 206 -7.30 -1.96 -19.38
C TYR A 206 -8.21 -3.11 -19.81
N SER A 207 -7.69 -4.16 -20.47
CA SER A 207 -8.50 -5.32 -20.86
C SER A 207 -8.92 -6.17 -19.65
N THR A 208 -8.02 -6.35 -18.69
CA THR A 208 -8.29 -7.06 -17.44
C THR A 208 -9.36 -6.33 -16.63
N ILE A 209 -9.22 -5.01 -16.48
CA ILE A 209 -10.18 -4.17 -15.77
C ILE A 209 -11.48 -4.04 -16.54
N ARG A 210 -11.53 -3.89 -17.87
CA ARG A 210 -12.84 -3.82 -18.54
C ARG A 210 -13.51 -5.18 -18.82
N LYS A 211 -12.90 -6.32 -18.43
CA LYS A 211 -13.43 -7.68 -18.71
C LYS A 211 -13.84 -7.87 -20.19
N LYS A 212 -13.33 -7.04 -21.11
CA LYS A 212 -13.58 -7.20 -22.53
C LYS A 212 -12.87 -8.49 -22.91
N GLN A 213 -13.62 -9.49 -23.36
CA GLN A 213 -13.03 -10.65 -24.00
C GLN A 213 -12.05 -10.10 -25.03
N GLY A 214 -10.76 -10.42 -24.87
CA GLY A 214 -9.82 -10.18 -25.94
C GLY A 214 -10.45 -10.78 -27.18
N HIS A 215 -10.59 -9.99 -28.24
CA HIS A 215 -11.05 -10.56 -29.50
C HIS A 215 -10.22 -11.81 -29.73
N SER A 216 -10.88 -12.93 -30.03
CA SER A 216 -10.20 -14.15 -30.44
C SER A 216 -9.54 -13.86 -31.78
N VAL A 217 -8.40 -13.17 -31.74
CA VAL A 217 -7.58 -12.95 -32.92
C VAL A 217 -7.01 -14.32 -33.20
N GLY A 218 -7.57 -15.00 -34.20
CA GLY A 218 -7.08 -16.28 -34.66
C GLY A 218 -5.56 -16.21 -34.77
N ARG A 219 -4.85 -17.23 -34.28
CA ARG A 219 -3.39 -17.28 -34.25
C ARG A 219 -2.79 -16.68 -35.52
N ILE A 220 -2.41 -15.41 -35.48
CA ILE A 220 -1.57 -14.84 -36.51
C ILE A 220 -0.19 -15.39 -36.18
N SER A 221 0.21 -16.43 -36.91
CA SER A 221 1.48 -17.10 -36.74
C SER A 221 2.61 -16.06 -36.81
N GLY A 222 3.25 -15.78 -35.67
CA GLY A 222 4.48 -14.98 -35.61
C GLY A 222 4.47 -13.77 -34.69
N TYR A 223 3.31 -13.27 -34.24
CA TYR A 223 3.25 -12.02 -33.48
C TYR A 223 2.36 -12.16 -32.24
N THR A 224 2.98 -12.22 -31.07
CA THR A 224 2.30 -12.10 -29.78
C THR A 224 1.86 -10.66 -29.57
N GLN A 225 0.59 -10.43 -29.25
CA GLN A 225 0.11 -9.13 -28.78
C GLN A 225 0.84 -8.80 -27.47
N ARG A 226 1.65 -7.73 -27.45
CA ARG A 226 2.42 -7.34 -26.24
C ARG A 226 1.81 -6.07 -25.67
N CYS A 227 1.42 -6.12 -24.40
CA CYS A 227 1.06 -4.93 -23.65
C CYS A 227 2.33 -4.21 -23.16
N CYS A 228 2.34 -2.89 -23.29
CA CYS A 228 3.46 -2.03 -22.89
C CYS A 228 3.66 -2.02 -21.36
N VAL A 229 4.76 -2.60 -20.88
CA VAL A 229 5.50 -2.10 -19.71
C VAL A 229 6.83 -1.60 -20.26
N HIS A 230 6.97 -0.30 -20.46
CA HIS A 230 8.25 0.28 -20.89
C HIS A 230 8.92 0.99 -19.71
N GLY A 231 10.18 0.63 -19.46
CA GLY A 231 11.16 1.56 -18.92
C GLY A 231 11.77 1.27 -17.55
N SER A 232 11.32 0.26 -16.78
CA SER A 232 12.09 -0.20 -15.62
C SER A 232 12.91 -1.42 -16.03
N SER A 233 14.23 -1.36 -15.87
CA SER A 233 15.13 -2.52 -15.93
C SER A 233 14.86 -3.56 -14.83
N GLU A 234 13.85 -3.32 -14.00
CA GLU A 234 13.42 -4.21 -12.94
C GLU A 234 12.36 -5.16 -13.49
N PRO A 235 12.54 -6.49 -13.31
CA PRO A 235 11.48 -7.44 -13.64
C PRO A 235 10.23 -7.05 -12.87
N ALA A 236 9.09 -6.95 -13.56
CA ALA A 236 7.80 -6.74 -12.90
C ALA A 236 7.60 -7.90 -11.92
N LEU A 237 7.72 -7.63 -10.61
CA LEU A 237 7.61 -8.62 -9.55
C LEU A 237 6.24 -9.32 -9.52
N VAL A 238 5.23 -8.73 -10.17
CA VAL A 238 3.87 -9.27 -10.30
C VAL A 238 3.34 -8.93 -11.70
N SER A 239 2.90 -9.94 -12.45
CA SER A 239 2.20 -9.72 -13.72
C SER A 239 0.81 -9.14 -13.46
N ILE A 240 0.32 -8.24 -14.30
CA ILE A 240 -1.06 -7.73 -14.23
C ILE A 240 -2.09 -8.88 -14.35
N SER A 241 -1.75 -9.98 -15.00
CA SER A 241 -2.57 -11.20 -15.03
C SER A 241 -2.63 -11.96 -13.69
N GLN A 242 -1.78 -11.61 -12.74
CA GLN A 242 -1.79 -12.13 -11.36
C GLN A 242 -2.50 -11.17 -10.39
N LEU A 243 -3.16 -10.13 -10.92
CA LEU A 243 -4.07 -9.31 -10.12
C LEU A 243 -5.14 -10.23 -9.51
N PRO A 244 -5.34 -10.20 -8.19
CA PRO A 244 -6.49 -10.86 -7.61
C PRO A 244 -7.77 -10.27 -8.21
N ASP A 245 -8.70 -11.14 -8.60
CA ASP A 245 -9.96 -10.75 -9.26
C ASP A 245 -10.73 -9.69 -8.47
N PHE A 246 -10.64 -9.71 -7.13
CA PHE A 246 -11.30 -8.73 -6.28
C PHE A 246 -10.76 -7.30 -6.49
N ILE A 247 -9.46 -7.09 -6.72
CA ILE A 247 -8.93 -5.73 -6.99
C ILE A 247 -9.48 -5.24 -8.32
N VAL A 248 -9.56 -6.15 -9.29
CA VAL A 248 -10.06 -5.86 -10.63
C VAL A 248 -11.53 -5.45 -10.58
N ASP A 249 -12.33 -6.15 -9.78
CA ASP A 249 -13.75 -5.88 -9.59
C ASP A 249 -14.00 -4.60 -8.79
N ASP A 250 -13.21 -4.32 -7.74
CA ASP A 250 -13.29 -3.07 -6.98
C ASP A 250 -12.93 -1.85 -7.84
N VAL A 251 -11.87 -1.95 -8.65
CA VAL A 251 -11.49 -0.87 -9.57
C VAL A 251 -12.57 -0.66 -10.64
N LYS A 252 -13.21 -1.73 -11.13
CA LYS A 252 -14.36 -1.60 -12.05
C LYS A 252 -15.51 -0.87 -11.39
N ALA A 253 -15.93 -1.30 -10.21
CA ALA A 253 -17.03 -0.68 -9.48
C ALA A 253 -16.80 0.83 -9.29
N ASN A 254 -15.57 1.24 -8.92
CA ASN A 254 -15.22 2.65 -8.77
C ASN A 254 -15.25 3.44 -10.08
N ILE A 255 -14.95 2.80 -11.22
CA ILE A 255 -15.05 3.44 -12.54
C ILE A 255 -16.52 3.56 -12.95
N ASP A 256 -17.29 2.48 -12.81
CA ASP A 256 -18.70 2.43 -13.22
C ASP A 256 -19.55 3.41 -12.38
N GLU A 257 -19.36 3.47 -11.06
CA GLU A 257 -20.01 4.44 -10.17
C GLU A 257 -19.72 5.90 -10.57
N LYS A 258 -18.51 6.16 -11.06
CA LYS A 258 -18.10 7.49 -11.51
C LYS A 258 -18.73 7.83 -12.86
N ASP A 259 -18.68 6.91 -13.82
CA ASP A 259 -19.31 7.07 -15.14
C ASP A 259 -20.82 7.33 -14.99
N GLU A 260 -21.52 6.60 -14.09
CA GLU A 260 -22.94 6.84 -13.78
C GLU A 260 -23.21 8.23 -13.18
N LYS A 261 -22.30 8.71 -12.31
CA LYS A 261 -22.42 10.04 -11.71
C LYS A 261 -22.21 11.15 -12.74
N ASP A 262 -21.19 11.01 -13.60
CA ASP A 262 -20.90 11.97 -14.65
C ASP A 262 -22.08 12.05 -15.68
N GLU A 263 -22.70 10.92 -16.03
CA GLU A 263 -23.89 10.89 -16.89
C GLU A 263 -25.11 11.58 -16.26
N LYS A 264 -25.28 11.44 -14.94
CA LYS A 264 -26.37 12.10 -14.21
C LYS A 264 -26.17 13.62 -14.14
N ASP A 265 -24.96 14.05 -13.81
CA ASP A 265 -24.61 15.47 -13.74
C ASP A 265 -24.76 16.15 -15.12
N GLU A 266 -24.39 15.46 -16.22
CA GLU A 266 -24.62 15.96 -17.59
C GLU A 266 -26.11 16.09 -17.97
N LYS A 267 -26.98 15.26 -17.39
CA LYS A 267 -28.42 15.30 -17.65
C LYS A 267 -29.08 16.44 -16.88
N ASP A 268 -28.75 16.58 -15.60
CA ASP A 268 -29.27 17.65 -14.75
C ASP A 268 -28.86 19.04 -15.31
N GLU A 269 -27.65 19.19 -15.85
CA GLU A 269 -27.22 20.42 -16.55
C GLU A 269 -27.97 20.72 -17.85
N LYS A 270 -28.50 19.69 -18.54
CA LYS A 270 -29.30 19.89 -19.77
C LYS A 270 -30.72 20.31 -19.42
N ASP A 271 -31.31 19.66 -18.41
CA ASP A 271 -32.66 19.96 -17.95
C ASP A 271 -32.73 21.41 -17.39
N GLU A 272 -31.71 21.89 -16.66
CA GLU A 272 -31.64 23.28 -16.17
C GLU A 272 -31.54 24.33 -17.30
N LYS A 273 -30.86 24.00 -18.41
CA LYS A 273 -30.75 24.88 -19.58
C LYS A 273 -32.06 24.96 -20.37
N ASP A 274 -32.83 23.88 -20.41
CA ASP A 274 -34.12 23.84 -21.10
C ASP A 274 -35.23 24.56 -20.30
N GLU A 275 -35.13 24.61 -18.97
CA GLU A 275 -36.07 25.33 -18.10
C GLU A 275 -35.86 26.86 -18.08
N ASN A 276 -34.67 27.35 -18.45
CA ASN A 276 -34.35 28.78 -18.52
C ASN A 276 -33.82 29.19 -19.91
N PRO A 277 -34.70 29.29 -20.93
CA PRO A 277 -34.29 29.76 -22.24
C PRO A 277 -33.74 31.20 -22.16
N PRO A 278 -32.63 31.51 -22.85
CA PRO A 278 -32.07 32.86 -22.86
C PRO A 278 -33.09 33.85 -23.45
N TYR A 279 -33.45 34.87 -22.66
CA TYR A 279 -34.27 36.01 -23.07
C TYR A 279 -33.57 36.91 -24.09
#